data_AF-A0A5C7N9X9-F1
#
_entry.id   AF-A0A5C7N9X9-F1
#
_cell.length_a   1.000
_cell.length_b   1.000
_cell.length_c   1.000
_cell.angle_alpha   90.00
_cell.angle_beta   90.00
_cell.angle_gamma   90.00
#
_symmetry.space_group_name_H-M   'P 1'
#
loop_
_entity.id
_entity.type
_entity.pdbx_description
1 polymer ?
#
loop_
_entity_poly.entity_id
_entity_poly.type
_entity_poly.pdbx_seq_one_letter_code
_entity_poly.pdbx_strand_id
1 'polypeptide(L)' 'MMKKKECPSCAMEIEADLKICPICQYEFPRYAASMRWTAILLVVVLLVIWLMSVLN' A
#
# COMPACT_ATOMS: atom_id res chain seq x y z
N MET A 1 14.51 -18.92 4.53
CA MET A 1 14.50 -18.79 3.06
C MET A 1 14.09 -17.36 2.72
N MET A 2 14.92 -16.63 1.96
CA MET A 2 14.60 -15.26 1.53
C MET A 2 13.49 -15.32 0.47
N LYS A 3 12.39 -14.58 0.65
CA LYS A 3 11.37 -14.45 -0.41
C LYS A 3 11.93 -13.57 -1.52
N LYS A 4 11.77 -14.01 -2.76
CA LYS A 4 12.12 -13.24 -3.96
C LYS A 4 10.87 -12.69 -4.65
N LYS A 5 11.03 -11.60 -5.38
CA LYS A 5 10.01 -10.98 -6.23
C LYS A 5 10.65 -10.45 -7.51
N GLU A 6 9.85 -10.24 -8.54
CA GLU A 6 10.29 -9.55 -9.75
C GLU A 6 10.15 -8.03 -9.57
N CYS A 7 11.14 -7.26 -10.03
CA CYS A 7 11.04 -5.80 -10.06
C CYS A 7 10.07 -5.37 -11.18
N PRO A 8 9.03 -4.56 -10.91
CA PRO A 8 8.04 -4.15 -11.91
C PRO A 8 8.58 -3.16 -12.95
N SER A 9 9.77 -2.59 -12.71
CA SER A 9 10.40 -1.61 -13.61
C SER A 9 11.39 -2.27 -14.57
N CYS A 10 12.24 -3.18 -14.09
CA CYS A 10 13.29 -3.79 -14.91
C CYS A 10 13.18 -5.32 -15.08
N ALA A 11 12.14 -5.95 -14.52
CA ALA A 11 11.88 -7.40 -14.57
C ALA A 11 13.00 -8.30 -13.97
N MET A 12 13.93 -7.74 -13.20
CA MET A 12 14.96 -8.54 -12.54
C MET A 12 14.40 -9.22 -11.27
N GLU A 13 14.82 -10.46 -11.01
CA GLU A 13 14.54 -11.16 -9.77
C GLU A 13 15.38 -10.56 -8.63
N ILE A 14 14.71 -10.10 -7.57
CA ILE A 14 15.33 -9.42 -6.41
C ILE A 14 14.71 -9.91 -5.09
N GLU A 15 15.32 -9.55 -3.97
CA GLU A 15 14.78 -9.84 -2.65
C GLU A 15 13.49 -9.04 -2.38
N ALA A 16 12.51 -9.69 -1.74
CA ALA A 16 11.17 -9.14 -1.60
C ALA A 16 11.07 -7.95 -0.64
N ASP A 17 11.99 -7.82 0.32
CA ASP A 17 11.95 -6.80 1.37
C ASP A 17 12.70 -5.51 1.01
N LEU A 18 13.36 -5.46 -0.15
CA LEU A 18 14.12 -4.29 -0.60
C LEU A 18 13.23 -3.05 -0.73
N LYS A 19 13.76 -1.91 -0.26
CA LYS A 19 13.15 -0.58 -0.38
C LYS A 19 13.30 -0.01 -1.79
N ILE A 20 14.45 -0.24 -2.39
CA ILE A 20 14.85 0.29 -3.70
C ILE A 20 15.47 -0.87 -4.48
N CYS A 21 15.18 -0.95 -5.78
CA CYS A 21 15.81 -1.95 -6.64
C CYS A 21 17.31 -1.64 -6.80
N PRO A 22 18.22 -2.57 -6.50
CA PRO A 22 19.66 -2.32 -6.63
C PRO A 22 20.13 -2.21 -8.09
N ILE A 23 19.30 -2.65 -9.05
CA ILE A 23 19.63 -2.67 -10.47
C ILE A 23 19.23 -1.37 -11.16
N CYS A 24 17.97 -0.93 -11.00
CA CYS A 24 17.42 0.23 -11.70
C CYS A 24 17.01 1.40 -10.79
N GLN A 25 17.24 1.29 -9.48
CA GLN A 25 16.90 2.33 -8.48
C GLN A 25 15.40 2.66 -8.37
N TYR A 26 14.51 1.77 -8.82
CA TYR A 26 13.07 1.92 -8.60
C TYR A 26 12.74 1.83 -7.09
N GLU A 27 12.06 2.84 -6.56
CA GLU A 27 11.61 2.86 -5.16
C GLU A 27 10.27 2.14 -5.01
N PHE A 28 10.23 1.13 -4.13
CA PHE A 28 9.01 0.35 -3.89
C PHE A 28 8.08 1.11 -2.94
N PRO A 29 6.78 1.25 -3.28
CA PRO A 29 5.83 1.93 -2.41
C PRO A 29 5.71 1.20 -1.08
N ARG A 30 5.97 1.90 0.02
CA ARG A 30 5.79 1.40 1.39
C ARG A 30 4.64 2.15 2.04
N TYR A 31 3.52 1.46 2.19
CA TYR A 31 2.42 1.96 2.98
C TYR A 31 2.73 1.71 4.45
N ALA A 32 2.88 2.79 5.23
CA ALA A 32 2.95 2.67 6.68
C ALA A 32 1.68 1.97 7.20
N ALA A 33 1.83 1.11 8.22
CA ALA A 33 0.68 0.43 8.82
C ALA A 33 -0.37 1.43 9.34
N SER A 34 0.07 2.60 9.82
CA SER A 34 -0.79 3.72 10.22
C SER A 34 -1.70 4.21 9.09
N MET A 35 -1.19 4.29 7.85
CA MET A 35 -1.95 4.80 6.72
C MET A 35 -3.13 3.89 6.35
N ARG A 36 -3.02 2.58 6.60
CA ARG A 36 -4.14 1.64 6.42
C ARG A 36 -5.29 1.95 7.39
N TRP A 37 -4.98 2.20 8.66
CA TRP A 37 -6.01 2.53 9.66
C TRP A 37 -6.67 3.88 9.39
N THR A 38 -5.90 4.89 8.98
CA THR A 38 -6.45 6.19 8.60
C THR A 38 -7.44 6.07 7.43
N ALA A 39 -7.10 5.29 6.40
CA ALA A 39 -8.00 5.05 5.27
C ALA A 39 -9.31 4.35 5.70
N ILE A 40 -9.22 3.33 6.55
CA ILE A 40 -10.39 2.61 7.08
C ILE A 40 -11.30 3.56 7.88
N LEU A 41 -10.71 4.36 8.78
CA LEU A 41 -11.47 5.34 9.57
C LEU A 41 -12.21 6.32 8.68
N LEU A 42 -11.56 6.85 7.64
CA LEU A 42 -12.16 7.78 6.69
C LEU A 42 -13.35 7.17 5.95
N VAL A 43 -13.20 5.93 5.46
CA VAL A 43 -14.30 5.21 4.79
C VAL A 43 -15.48 5.00 5.75
N VAL A 44 -15.21 4.59 6.99
CA VAL A 44 -16.26 4.40 8.01
C VAL A 44 -16.98 5.72 8.31
N VAL A 45 -16.25 6.83 8.48
CA VAL A 45 -16.85 8.15 8.71
C VAL A 45 -17.75 8.57 7.54
N LEU A 46 -17.29 8.41 6.30
CA LEU A 46 -18.08 8.73 5.12
C LEU A 46 -19.36 7.86 5.02
N LEU A 47 -19.26 6.57 5.34
CA LEU A 47 -20.42 5.67 5.36
C LEU A 47 -21.43 6.06 6.45
N VAL A 48 -20.97 6.46 7.65
CA VAL A 48 -21.85 6.93 8.73
C VAL A 48 -22.55 8.23 8.34
N ILE A 49 -21.83 9.18 7.76
CA ILE A 49 -22.41 10.44 7.26
C ILE A 49 -23.47 10.14 6.20
N TRP A 50 -23.14 9.30 5.22
CA TRP A 50 -24.06 8.90 4.16
C TRP A 50 -25.32 8.24 4.73
N LEU A 51 -25.18 7.33 5.70
CA LEU A 51 -26.30 6.68 6.36
C LEU A 51 -27.19 7.69 7.08
N MET A 52 -26.61 8.63 7.83
CA MET A 52 -27.37 9.69 8.50
C MET A 52 -28.13 10.59 7.50
N SER A 53 -27.51 10.93 6.37
CA SER A 53 -28.16 11.72 5.32
C SER A 53 -29.31 10.98 4.62
N VAL A 54 -29.25 9.65 4.53
CA VAL A 54 -30.31 8.84 3.91
C VAL A 54 -31.48 8.60 4.87
N LEU A 55 -31.22 8.53 6.18
CA LEU A 55 -32.24 8.29 7.20
C LEU A 55 -33.03 9.56 7.61
N ASN A 56 -32.57 10.74 7.22
CA ASN A 56 -33.19 12.04 7.55
C ASN A 56 -33.88 12.65 6.33
#